data_AF-A0A2U3B488-F1
#
_entry.id   AF-A0A2U3B488-F1
#
_cell.length_a   1.000
_cell.length_b   1.000
_cell.length_c   1.000
_cell.angle_alpha   90.00
_cell.angle_beta   90.00
_cell.angle_gamma   90.00
#
_symmetry.space_group_name_H-M   'P 1'
#
loop_
_entity.id
_entity.type
_entity.pdbx_description
1 polymer ?
#
loop_
_entity_poly.entity_id
_entity_poly.type
_entity_poly.pdbx_seq_one_letter_code
_entity_poly.pdbx_strand_id
1 'polypeptide(L)'
;MDFDLYNDTFDAFFDVLPEANASVLDIGCGSRNITKYLLSKNPKLQITGADLSKNIIALAKKFLKPDGTVKEHTILILKKQLQP
;
A
#
# COMPACT_ATOMS: atom_id res chain seq x y z
N MET A 1 -2.80 -16.81 -3.79
CA MET A 1 -3.71 -16.71 -2.63
C MET A 1 -5.02 -16.19 -3.16
N ASP A 2 -6.09 -16.84 -2.78
CA ASP A 2 -7.44 -16.33 -2.97
C ASP A 2 -7.72 -15.38 -1.80
N PHE A 3 -7.88 -14.09 -2.09
CA PHE A 3 -8.10 -13.06 -1.07
C PHE A 3 -9.58 -12.80 -0.83
N ASP A 4 -10.47 -13.42 -1.61
CA ASP A 4 -11.90 -13.13 -1.60
C ASP A 4 -12.55 -13.48 -0.26
N LEU A 5 -11.97 -14.45 0.46
CA LEU A 5 -12.39 -14.83 1.81
C LEU A 5 -12.32 -13.67 2.83
N TYR A 6 -11.48 -12.67 2.58
CA TYR A 6 -11.29 -11.53 3.48
C TYR A 6 -12.02 -10.27 3.01
N ASN A 7 -12.71 -10.31 1.87
CA ASN A 7 -13.36 -9.14 1.31
C ASN A 7 -14.34 -8.49 2.28
N ASP A 8 -15.10 -9.28 3.05
CA ASP A 8 -16.02 -8.76 4.06
C ASP A 8 -15.29 -7.96 5.15
N THR A 9 -14.07 -8.36 5.54
CA THR A 9 -13.27 -7.62 6.51
C THR A 9 -12.71 -6.32 5.95
N PHE A 10 -12.39 -6.30 4.65
CA PHE A 10 -11.96 -5.10 3.95
C PHE A 10 -13.14 -4.16 3.67
N ASP A 11 -14.34 -4.71 3.46
CA ASP A 11 -15.57 -3.93 3.30
C ASP A 11 -15.94 -3.24 4.63
N ALA A 12 -15.86 -3.96 5.75
CA ALA A 12 -16.06 -3.38 7.09
C ALA A 12 -15.03 -2.28 7.44
N PHE A 13 -13.83 -2.32 6.83
CA PHE A 13 -12.85 -1.24 7.00
C PHE A 13 -13.35 0.09 6.42
N PHE A 14 -14.17 0.09 5.36
CA PHE A 14 -14.73 1.33 4.82
C PHE A 14 -15.72 2.01 5.77
N ASP A 15 -16.45 1.23 6.58
CA ASP A 15 -17.43 1.76 7.52
C ASP A 15 -16.79 2.58 8.65
N VAL A 16 -15.49 2.37 8.92
CA VAL A 16 -14.74 3.08 9.95
C VAL A 16 -13.87 4.21 9.41
N LEU A 17 -13.84 4.42 8.09
CA LEU A 17 -13.08 5.52 7.51
C LEU A 17 -13.75 6.86 7.81
N PRO A 18 -12.99 7.87 8.27
CA PRO A 18 -13.56 9.17 8.65
C PRO A 18 -14.04 9.98 7.44
N GLU A 19 -13.44 9.75 6.27
CA GLU A 19 -13.67 10.52 5.04
C GLU A 19 -13.56 9.64 3.80
N ALA A 20 -14.27 10.02 2.73
CA ALA A 20 -14.23 9.28 1.46
C ALA A 20 -12.85 9.31 0.77
N ASN A 21 -12.02 10.31 1.04
CA ASN A 21 -10.67 10.48 0.51
C ASN A 21 -9.59 10.28 1.60
N ALA A 22 -9.92 9.49 2.62
CA ALA A 22 -9.04 9.24 3.75
C ALA A 22 -7.64 8.77 3.32
N SER A 23 -6.64 9.19 4.11
CA SER A 23 -5.26 8.73 3.98
C SER A 23 -5.08 7.42 4.76
N VAL A 24 -4.61 6.38 4.07
CA VAL A 24 -4.44 5.03 4.63
C VAL A 24 -2.97 4.63 4.56
N LEU A 25 -2.44 4.11 5.68
CA LEU A 25 -1.09 3.53 5.73
C LEU A 25 -1.19 2.00 5.79
N ASP A 26 -0.73 1.33 4.73
CA ASP A 26 -0.68 -0.12 4.59
C ASP A 26 0.74 -0.63 4.94
N ILE A 27 0.89 -1.15 6.17
CA ILE A 27 2.16 -1.66 6.69
C ILE A 27 2.26 -3.16 6.41
N GLY A 28 3.34 -3.58 5.76
CA GLY A 28 3.46 -4.94 5.22
C GLY A 28 2.67 -5.11 3.93
N CYS A 29 2.62 -4.08 3.09
CA CYS A 29 1.73 -4.03 1.92
C CYS A 29 2.05 -5.10 0.84
N GLY A 30 3.23 -5.72 0.90
CA GLY A 30 3.65 -6.78 0.01
C GLY A 30 3.51 -6.38 -1.47
N SER A 31 2.85 -7.22 -2.25
CA SER A 31 2.58 -6.98 -3.66
C SER A 31 1.33 -6.13 -3.94
N ARG A 32 0.76 -5.46 -2.92
CA ARG A 32 -0.36 -4.52 -3.02
C ARG A 32 -1.71 -5.14 -3.42
N ASN A 33 -2.00 -6.40 -3.06
CA ASN A 33 -3.29 -7.00 -3.39
C ASN A 33 -4.45 -6.33 -2.63
N ILE A 34 -4.25 -6.05 -1.34
CA ILE A 34 -5.22 -5.33 -0.51
C ILE A 34 -5.39 -3.90 -1.02
N THR A 35 -4.29 -3.18 -1.27
CA THR A 35 -4.33 -1.83 -1.86
C THR A 35 -5.15 -1.79 -3.16
N LYS A 36 -4.97 -2.78 -4.06
CA LYS A 36 -5.74 -2.88 -5.30
C LYS A 36 -7.22 -3.08 -5.04
N TYR A 37 -7.59 -3.96 -4.09
CA TYR A 37 -8.97 -4.17 -3.70
C TYR A 37 -9.61 -2.88 -3.18
N LEU A 38 -8.95 -2.21 -2.22
CA LEU A 38 -9.45 -0.98 -1.62
C LEU A 38 -9.66 0.13 -2.65
N LEU A 39 -8.73 0.31 -3.59
CA LEU A 39 -8.86 1.31 -4.66
C LEU A 39 -9.90 0.94 -5.71
N SER A 40 -10.15 -0.36 -5.94
CA SER A 40 -11.23 -0.78 -6.84
C SER A 40 -12.62 -0.44 -6.28
N LYS A 41 -12.77 -0.47 -4.95
CA LYS A 41 -14.00 -0.09 -4.24
C LYS A 41 -14.12 1.43 -4.05
N ASN A 42 -13.02 2.09 -3.70
CA ASN A 42 -12.96 3.54 -3.55
C ASN A 42 -11.68 4.12 -4.15
N PRO A 43 -11.73 4.63 -5.40
CA PRO A 43 -10.55 5.16 -6.09
C PRO A 43 -10.08 6.52 -5.53
N LYS A 44 -10.79 7.11 -4.56
CA LYS A 44 -10.40 8.40 -3.94
C LYS A 44 -9.48 8.24 -2.74
N LEU A 45 -9.25 7.02 -2.26
CA LEU A 45 -8.35 6.79 -1.12
C LEU A 45 -6.91 7.21 -1.43
N GLN A 46 -6.27 7.81 -0.44
CA GLN A 46 -4.85 8.17 -0.52
C GLN A 46 -4.02 7.13 0.22
N ILE A 47 -3.61 6.07 -0.48
CA ILE A 47 -2.93 4.94 0.15
C ILE A 47 -1.41 5.07 0.03
N THR A 48 -0.74 4.95 1.19
CA THR A 48 0.71 4.82 1.32
C THR A 48 1.05 3.41 1.77
N GLY A 49 1.94 2.72 1.05
CA GLY A 49 2.40 1.38 1.40
C GLY A 49 3.81 1.40 1.98
N ALA A 50 4.08 0.51 2.94
CA ALA A 50 5.42 0.26 3.46
C ALA A 50 5.65 -1.25 3.59
N ASP A 51 6.84 -1.72 3.21
CA ASP A 51 7.21 -3.13 3.35
C ASP A 51 8.73 -3.27 3.57
N LEU A 52 9.14 -4.24 4.37
CA LEU A 52 10.55 -4.49 4.71
C LEU A 52 11.22 -5.50 3.75
N SER A 53 10.44 -6.22 2.95
CA SER A 53 10.93 -7.25 2.04
C SER A 53 11.87 -6.67 0.99
N LYS A 54 13.08 -7.24 0.90
CA LYS A 54 14.07 -6.87 -0.12
C LYS A 54 13.51 -6.97 -1.54
N ASN A 55 12.65 -7.96 -1.80
CA ASN A 55 12.04 -8.15 -3.12
C ASN A 55 11.03 -7.06 -3.44
N ILE A 56 10.23 -6.63 -2.46
CA ILE A 56 9.27 -5.53 -2.63
C ILE A 56 10.00 -4.20 -2.82
N ILE A 57 11.07 -3.96 -2.05
CA ILE A 57 11.93 -2.79 -2.23
C ILE A 57 12.57 -2.79 -3.62
N ALA A 58 13.09 -3.93 -4.09
CA ALA A 58 13.68 -4.05 -5.42
C ALA A 58 12.65 -3.81 -6.53
N LEU A 59 11.42 -4.29 -6.36
CA LEU A 59 10.32 -4.04 -7.28
C LEU A 59 9.93 -2.55 -7.30
N ALA A 60 9.77 -1.93 -6.13
CA ALA A 60 9.41 -0.52 -5.98
C ALA A 60 10.39 0.39 -6.71
N LYS A 61 11.71 0.10 -6.59
CA LYS A 61 12.77 0.85 -7.27
C LYS A 61 12.63 0.92 -8.78
N LYS A 62 12.02 -0.07 -9.43
CA LYS A 62 11.78 -0.07 -10.89
C LYS A 62 10.74 0.95 -11.34
N PHE A 63 9.89 1.42 -10.42
CA PHE A 63 8.77 2.31 -10.70
C PHE A 63 8.91 3.68 -10.02
N LEU A 64 10.08 3.95 -9.42
CA LEU A 64 10.39 5.24 -8.81
C LEU A 64 10.48 6.34 -9.88
N LYS A 65 9.88 7.48 -9.57
CA LYS A 65 10.10 8.78 -10.19
C LYS A 65 11.39 9.40 -9.65
N PRO A 66 11.92 10.44 -10.32
CA PRO A 66 13.14 11.13 -9.89
C PRO A 66 13.08 11.71 -8.46
N ASP A 67 11.88 12.05 -7.97
CA ASP A 67 11.64 12.57 -6.61
C ASP A 67 11.57 11.46 -5.53
N GLY A 68 11.77 10.20 -5.90
CA GLY A 68 11.69 9.06 -4.98
C GLY A 68 10.27 8.57 -4.69
N THR A 69 9.25 9.09 -5.40
CA THR A 69 7.87 8.59 -5.32
C THR A 69 7.63 7.50 -6.37
N VAL A 70 6.66 6.60 -6.17
CA VAL A 70 6.31 5.58 -7.19
C VAL A 70 5.26 6.15 -8.15
N LYS A 71 5.29 5.74 -9.43
CA LYS A 71 4.35 6.22 -10.47
C LYS A 71 2.86 6.14 -10.10
N GLU A 72 2.50 5.24 -9.18
CA GLU A 72 1.23 5.26 -8.46
C GLU A 72 1.38 4.67 -7.04
N HIS A 73 0.80 5.38 -6.06
CA HIS A 73 0.70 5.04 -4.64
C HIS A 73 2.06 4.92 -3.93
N THR A 74 2.28 5.84 -3.00
CA THR A 74 3.55 6.09 -2.33
C THR A 74 4.03 4.83 -1.62
N ILE A 75 5.16 4.24 -2.09
CA ILE A 75 5.90 3.25 -1.32
C ILE A 75 6.94 4.01 -0.50
N LEU A 76 6.72 4.17 0.80
CA LEU A 76 7.73 4.73 1.70
C LEU A 76 8.74 3.65 2.04
N ILE A 77 9.93 3.77 1.47
CA ILE A 77 11.10 3.00 1.87
C ILE A 77 11.57 3.56 3.22
N LEU A 78 11.26 2.86 4.32
CA LEU A 78 11.88 3.15 5.61
C LEU A 78 13.37 2.82 5.52
N LYS A 79 14.18 3.85 5.33
CA LYS A 79 15.63 3.75 5.42
C LYS A 79 16.00 3.61 6.90
N LYS A 80 16.12 2.37 7.38
CA LYS A 80 17.13 2.09 8.40
C LYS A 80 18.17 1.17 7.77
N GLN A 81 19.25 1.79 7.31
CA GLN A 81 20.53 1.11 7.23
C GLN A 81 20.85 0.61 8.63
N LEU A 82 20.45 -0.61 8.95
CA LEU A 82 21.18 -1.40 9.94
C LEU A 82 22.35 -2.01 9.17
N GLN A 83 23.40 -1.21 9.00
CA GLN A 83 24.74 -1.77 8.97
C GLN A 83 25.18 -1.97 10.43
N PRO A 84 25.90 -3.06 10.73
CA PRO A 84 26.39 -3.34 12.08
C PRO A 84 27.33 -2.25 12.60
#